data_AF-A0A385AEX4-F1
#
_entry.id   AF-A0A385AEX4-F1
#
_cell.length_a   1.000
_cell.length_b   1.000
_cell.length_c   1.000
_cell.angle_alpha   90.00
_cell.angle_beta   90.00
_cell.angle_gamma   90.00
#
_symmetry.space_group_name_H-M   'P 1'
#
loop_
_entity.id
_entity.type
_entity.pdbx_description
1 polymer ?
#
loop_
_entity_poly.entity_id
_entity_poly.type
_entity_poly.pdbx_seq_one_letter_code
_entity_poly.pdbx_strand_id
1 'polypeptide(L)'
;MQPIKLKIDSKYESVVLTVQQYGYYDGPKCDNPGCNSELGHLIDDWQTNATDLKADQNELNMSDEDFEKLIGAIYVADVIEYEGSNTNAK
;
A
#
# COMPACT_ATOMS: atom_id res chain seq x y z
N MET A 1 12.76 -16.75 3.93
CA MET A 1 12.03 -16.28 2.74
C MET A 1 12.90 -15.29 1.98
N GLN A 2 12.75 -15.19 0.66
CA GLN A 2 13.31 -14.07 -0.10
C GLN A 2 12.39 -12.84 0.08
N PRO A 3 12.95 -11.62 0.16
CA PRO A 3 12.14 -10.42 0.29
C PRO A 3 11.27 -10.19 -0.96
N ILE A 4 9.99 -9.89 -0.75
CA ILE A 4 9.03 -9.46 -1.75
C ILE A 4 9.31 -7.99 -2.06
N LYS A 5 9.80 -7.72 -3.26
CA LYS A 5 10.03 -6.35 -3.75
C LYS A 5 8.88 -5.91 -4.63
N LEU A 6 8.31 -4.75 -4.32
CA LEU A 6 7.32 -4.08 -5.17
C LEU A 6 7.94 -2.84 -5.79
N LYS A 7 7.93 -2.80 -7.12
CA LYS A 7 8.22 -1.59 -7.88
C LYS A 7 6.91 -0.88 -8.20
N ILE A 8 6.82 0.40 -7.88
CA ILE A 8 5.58 1.16 -7.98
C ILE A 8 5.85 2.61 -8.41
N ASP A 9 4.94 3.21 -9.16
CA ASP A 9 5.05 4.61 -9.57
C ASP A 9 4.93 5.54 -8.33
N SER A 10 5.73 6.61 -8.32
CA SER A 10 5.66 7.70 -7.33
C SER A 10 4.25 8.25 -7.05
N LYS A 11 3.33 8.21 -8.03
CA LYS A 11 1.96 8.70 -7.84
C LYS A 11 1.17 7.93 -6.79
N TYR A 12 1.63 6.75 -6.39
CA TYR A 12 1.00 5.92 -5.35
C TYR A 12 1.64 6.12 -3.97
N GLU A 13 2.53 7.10 -3.80
CA GLU A 13 3.24 7.34 -2.54
C GLU A 13 2.29 7.56 -1.35
N SER A 14 1.21 8.32 -1.52
CA SER A 14 0.18 8.54 -0.48
C SER A 14 -0.44 7.22 0.01
N VAL A 15 -0.80 6.34 -0.95
CA VAL A 15 -1.36 5.01 -0.67
C VAL A 15 -0.32 4.17 0.09
N VAL A 16 0.94 4.18 -0.34
CA VAL A 16 2.02 3.45 0.33
C VAL A 16 2.17 3.91 1.78
N LEU A 17 2.23 5.22 2.02
CA LEU A 17 2.38 5.77 3.36
C LEU A 17 1.21 5.39 4.27
N THR A 18 -0.02 5.42 3.76
CA THR A 18 -1.21 5.05 4.53
C THR A 18 -1.22 3.55 4.84
N VAL A 19 -0.97 2.68 3.85
CA VAL A 19 -0.90 1.23 4.05
C VAL A 19 0.22 0.83 5.02
N GLN A 20 1.37 1.52 4.98
CA GLN A 20 2.48 1.30 5.90
C GLN A 20 2.17 1.68 7.36
N GLN A 21 1.11 2.44 7.65
CA GLN A 21 0.67 2.70 9.03
C GLN A 21 -0.06 1.50 9.64
N TYR A 22 -0.65 0.63 8.80
CA TYR A 22 -1.28 -0.62 9.21
C TYR A 22 -0.26 -1.75 9.33
N GLY A 23 0.82 -1.69 8.54
CA GLY A 23 2.03 -2.45 8.81
C GLY A 23 2.69 -1.90 10.07
N TYR A 24 3.07 -2.75 11.03
CA TYR A 24 3.91 -2.30 12.15
C TYR A 24 5.12 -1.53 11.58
N TYR A 25 5.48 -0.40 12.20
CA TYR A 25 6.52 0.59 11.82
C TYR A 25 7.91 0.03 11.35
N ASP A 26 8.14 -1.28 11.40
CA ASP A 26 9.32 -2.02 10.95
C ASP A 26 9.06 -2.93 9.71
N GLY A 27 7.95 -2.72 8.99
CA GLY A 27 7.59 -3.43 7.75
C GLY A 27 6.60 -4.58 7.95
N PRO A 28 5.98 -5.09 6.86
CA PRO A 28 4.92 -6.08 6.96
C PRO A 28 5.47 -7.47 7.33
N LYS A 29 5.33 -7.84 8.59
CA LYS A 29 5.64 -9.19 9.09
C LYS A 29 4.45 -10.09 8.87
N CYS A 30 4.26 -10.53 7.62
CA CYS A 30 3.17 -11.41 7.24
C CYS A 30 3.41 -12.90 7.54
N ASP A 31 4.11 -13.16 8.64
CA ASP A 31 4.44 -14.48 9.18
C ASP A 31 3.67 -14.82 10.48
N ASN A 32 2.80 -13.91 10.96
CA ASN A 32 2.01 -14.10 12.19
C ASN A 32 0.48 -14.00 11.92
N PRO A 33 -0.40 -14.70 12.67
CA PRO A 33 -1.85 -14.67 12.47
C PRO A 33 -2.50 -13.27 12.56
N GLY A 34 -1.83 -12.31 13.19
CA GLY A 34 -2.25 -10.91 13.21
C GLY A 34 -2.22 -10.23 11.84
N CYS A 35 -1.43 -10.72 10.87
CA CYS A 35 -1.31 -10.09 9.55
C CYS A 35 -2.64 -10.06 8.78
N ASN A 36 -3.43 -11.13 8.87
CA ASN A 36 -4.73 -11.20 8.21
C ASN A 36 -5.77 -10.30 8.89
N SER A 37 -5.64 -10.09 10.21
CA SER A 37 -6.53 -9.20 10.96
C SER A 37 -6.29 -7.74 10.55
N GLU A 38 -5.03 -7.32 10.48
CA GLU A 38 -4.68 -5.94 10.10
C GLU A 38 -4.95 -5.64 8.63
N LEU A 39 -4.78 -6.61 7.72
CA LEU A 39 -5.24 -6.45 6.33
C LEU A 39 -6.76 -6.29 6.27
N GLY A 40 -7.50 -7.04 7.09
CA GLY A 40 -8.95 -6.88 7.21
C GLY A 40 -9.33 -5.49 7.71
N HIS A 41 -8.67 -4.98 8.75
CA HIS A 41 -8.89 -3.62 9.26
C HIS A 41 -8.58 -2.55 8.22
N LEU A 42 -7.48 -2.69 7.48
CA LEU A 42 -7.13 -1.80 6.38
C LEU A 42 -8.23 -1.74 5.31
N ILE A 43 -8.75 -2.90 4.90
CA ILE A 43 -9.81 -3.00 3.90
C ILE A 43 -11.12 -2.38 4.44
N ASP A 44 -11.48 -2.71 5.68
CA ASP A 44 -12.69 -2.17 6.33
C ASP A 44 -12.60 -0.63 6.46
N ASP A 45 -11.46 -0.10 6.88
CA ASP A 45 -11.25 1.34 7.04
C ASP A 45 -11.25 2.07 5.69
N TRP A 46 -10.71 1.47 4.64
CA TRP A 46 -10.85 1.98 3.28
C TRP A 46 -12.32 2.01 2.82
N GLN A 47 -13.06 0.91 3.01
CA GLN A 47 -14.46 0.80 2.58
C GLN A 47 -15.41 1.71 3.37
N THR A 48 -15.10 1.95 4.65
CA THR A 48 -15.89 2.84 5.53
C THR A 48 -15.42 4.29 5.49
N ASN A 49 -14.41 4.62 4.66
CA ASN A 49 -13.87 5.97 4.50
C ASN A 49 -13.29 6.52 5.83
N ALA A 50 -12.70 5.64 6.64
CA ALA A 50 -12.00 5.96 7.89
C ALA A 50 -10.53 6.36 7.66
N THR A 51 -10.02 6.19 6.45
CA THR A 51 -8.68 6.60 5.99
C THR A 51 -8.78 7.46 4.73
N ASP A 52 -7.67 8.09 4.37
CA ASP A 52 -7.54 8.85 3.11
C ASP A 52 -7.51 7.95 1.86
N LEU A 53 -7.46 6.62 2.03
CA LEU A 53 -7.39 5.65 0.93
C LEU A 53 -8.55 5.77 -0.07
N LYS A 54 -9.75 6.12 0.40
CA LYS A 54 -10.88 6.32 -0.52
C LYS A 54 -10.74 7.61 -1.34
N ALA A 55 -10.14 8.65 -0.77
CA ALA A 55 -9.80 9.86 -1.51
C ALA A 55 -8.70 9.56 -2.54
N ASP A 56 -7.62 8.89 -2.13
CA ASP A 56 -6.54 8.45 -3.03
C ASP A 56 -7.08 7.59 -4.19
N GLN A 57 -7.99 6.64 -3.90
CA GLN A 57 -8.63 5.83 -4.93
C GLN A 57 -9.37 6.68 -5.97
N ASN A 58 -10.15 7.66 -5.50
CA ASN A 58 -10.93 8.53 -6.36
C ASN A 58 -10.01 9.42 -7.22
N GLU A 59 -8.93 9.95 -6.65
CA GLU A 59 -7.93 10.75 -7.36
C GLU A 59 -7.18 9.94 -8.43
N LEU A 60 -6.89 8.67 -8.13
CA LEU A 60 -6.27 7.74 -9.07
C LEU A 60 -7.25 7.17 -10.11
N ASN A 61 -8.56 7.45 -9.97
CA ASN A 61 -9.64 6.94 -10.81
C ASN A 61 -9.59 5.40 -10.97
N MET A 62 -9.37 4.70 -9.84
CA MET A 62 -9.24 3.25 -9.80
C MET A 62 -10.54 2.55 -9.40
N SER A 63 -10.82 1.40 -10.00
CA SER A 63 -11.90 0.53 -9.56
C SER A 63 -11.63 0.00 -8.14
N ASP A 64 -12.67 -0.37 -7.41
CA ASP A 64 -12.50 -1.00 -6.08
C ASP A 64 -11.62 -2.25 -6.19
N GLU A 65 -11.82 -3.08 -7.21
CA GLU A 65 -11.04 -4.30 -7.42
C GLU A 65 -9.54 -4.02 -7.65
N ASP A 66 -9.20 -3.03 -8.48
CA ASP A 66 -7.80 -2.69 -8.76
C ASP A 66 -7.15 -2.02 -7.55
N PHE A 67 -7.92 -1.22 -6.81
CA PHE A 67 -7.42 -0.56 -5.62
C PHE A 67 -7.20 -1.54 -4.47
N GLU A 68 -8.09 -2.52 -4.28
CA GLU A 68 -7.91 -3.62 -3.32
C GLU A 68 -6.64 -4.43 -3.63
N LYS A 69 -6.40 -4.74 -4.91
CA LYS A 69 -5.15 -5.41 -5.33
C LYS A 69 -3.93 -4.55 -5.04
N LEU A 70 -4.02 -3.24 -5.25
CA LEU A 70 -2.93 -2.30 -4.96
C LEU A 70 -2.59 -2.28 -3.47
N ILE A 71 -3.57 -2.06 -2.60
CA ILE A 71 -3.34 -2.03 -1.15
C ILE A 71 -2.82 -3.38 -0.65
N GLY A 72 -3.34 -4.49 -1.17
CA GLY A 72 -2.88 -5.83 -0.82
C GLY A 72 -1.43 -6.08 -1.24
N ALA A 73 -1.05 -5.66 -2.45
CA ALA A 73 0.33 -5.78 -2.94
C ALA A 73 1.31 -4.93 -2.13
N ILE A 74 0.95 -3.70 -1.77
CA ILE A 74 1.76 -2.84 -0.90
C ILE A 74 1.89 -3.46 0.49
N TYR A 75 0.78 -3.96 1.03
CA TYR A 75 0.72 -4.50 2.39
C TYR A 75 1.60 -5.74 2.57
N VAL A 76 1.79 -6.58 1.55
CA VAL A 76 2.64 -7.78 1.65
C VAL A 76 4.09 -7.56 1.20
N ALA A 77 4.44 -6.36 0.71
CA ALA A 77 5.78 -6.10 0.18
C ALA A 77 6.79 -5.74 1.27
N ASP A 78 7.91 -6.48 1.32
CA ASP A 78 9.02 -6.21 2.22
C ASP A 78 9.79 -4.94 1.85
N VAL A 79 9.85 -4.62 0.56
CA VAL A 79 10.58 -3.45 0.02
C VAL A 79 9.75 -2.77 -1.05
N ILE A 80 9.53 -1.46 -0.90
CA ILE A 80 8.94 -0.60 -1.92
C ILE A 80 10.06 0.17 -2.63
N GLU A 81 10.13 0.05 -3.94
CA GLU A 81 11.04 0.81 -4.80
C GLU A 81 10.21 1.70 -5.73
N TYR A 82 10.38 3.03 -5.65
CA TYR A 82 9.64 3.96 -6.50
C TYR A 82 10.27 4.06 -7.90
N GLU A 83 9.46 3.82 -8.93
CA GLU A 83 9.80 4.09 -10.32
C GLU A 83 9.48 5.56 -10.64
N GLY A 84 10.44 6.26 -11.25
CA GLY A 84 10.22 7.62 -11.76
C GLY A 84 10.54 8.77 -10.80
N SER A 85 11.66 8.73 -10.09
CA SER A 85 12.32 10.00 -9.71
C SER A 85 13.09 10.53 -10.92
N ASN A 86 12.46 11.41 -11.70
CA ASN A 86 13.18 12.15 -12.72
C ASN A 86 14.31 12.96 -12.06
N THR A 87 15.55 12.52 -12.21
CA THR A 87 16.66 13.45 -12.39
C THR A 87 17.23 13.25 -13.78
N ASN A 88 16.58 13.88 -14.76
CA ASN A 88 17.36 14.67 -15.70
C ASN A 88 18.09 15.74 -14.87
N ALA A 89 19.23 15.37 -14.29
CA ALA A 89 20.23 16.34 -13.89
C ALA A 89 20.86 16.87 -15.18
N LYS A 90 20.59 18.15 -15.48
CA LYS A 90 21.35 18.92 -16.46
C LYS A 90 22.79 19.09 -15.99
#